data_AF-A0A177AXX4-F1
#
_entry.id   AF-A0A177AXX4-F1
#
_cell.length_a   1.000
_cell.length_b   1.000
_cell.length_c   1.000
_cell.angle_alpha   90.00
_cell.angle_beta   90.00
_cell.angle_gamma   90.00
#
_symmetry.space_group_name_H-M   'P 1'
#
loop_
_entity.id
_entity.type
_entity.pdbx_description
1 polymer ?
#
loop_
_entity_poly.entity_id
_entity_poly.type
_entity_poly.pdbx_seq_one_letter_code
_entity_poly.pdbx_strand_id
1 'polypeptide(L)'
;MSLLELQKLLKSKDVKIRELQLLLSKRESFIEDLKSKLDQFQSILPMTVITKKEDVKAHTDEFSSKKRGFGISAEPNSEAFLDMSKKRYLTFPKVKKLETLIFNAINQNDFMKHIKVSQINNIVACMKRLDFKKDVNIIKEGDEGSMVYVLEDGSVQVFRNGVHLKNMGSGQVFGELAILYNCTRTASIKTITKCTVWAIDRETFQSIMMYSEICKQNEYVRTLKQISFFSKYKMSIITALVDSVKEKMFHQNTAIIKQGTYGDSFFILLSGTVRVTRNSRNSKNDIEMEIIKAPAVFGTQILVDNEIQPFNCIAHSSTVVCLILDIESYNSTIKEKRSTLSVPTVVEKHEIDVEFQNITLNDVQVVGTLGIGGFGRVELVVLQENESKTYALKCLNKQNIVRLKQEKHLINEKTITMNCDCPFIIRTYRTFKDSRFLYILSEACLGGELWTILRDRRCFSESESKFFVGSIAEAFRYLHGNKIVYRDLKPENILLDHRGYVKMVISIFCVMFQYLFQFRLYCLLFFYFHFHIILLFLVIHQFF
;
A
#
# COMPACT_ATOMS: atom_id res chain seq x y z
N MET A 1 -73.33 -37.03 1.64
CA MET A 1 -72.98 -35.79 0.90
C MET A 1 -74.00 -35.58 -0.19
N SER A 2 -74.60 -34.40 -0.26
CA SER A 2 -75.49 -34.02 -1.35
C SER A 2 -74.68 -33.79 -2.65
N LEU A 3 -75.32 -33.96 -3.81
CA LEU A 3 -74.69 -33.78 -5.13
C LEU A 3 -74.11 -32.35 -5.30
N LEU A 4 -74.70 -31.37 -4.61
CA LEU A 4 -74.26 -29.98 -4.56
C LEU A 4 -72.98 -29.77 -3.75
N GLU A 5 -72.80 -30.50 -2.63
CA GLU A 5 -71.57 -30.48 -1.85
C GLU A 5 -70.40 -31.09 -2.64
N LEU A 6 -70.67 -32.17 -3.38
CA LEU A 6 -69.67 -32.82 -4.22
C LEU A 6 -69.19 -31.88 -5.34
N GLN A 7 -70.10 -31.14 -5.99
CA GLN A 7 -69.77 -30.15 -7.02
C GLN A 7 -68.97 -28.96 -6.47
N LYS A 8 -69.28 -28.48 -5.26
CA LYS A 8 -68.49 -27.42 -4.60
C LYS A 8 -67.07 -27.90 -4.27
N LEU A 9 -66.94 -29.14 -3.79
CA LEU A 9 -65.65 -29.75 -3.50
C LEU A 9 -64.80 -29.93 -4.77
N LEU A 10 -65.41 -30.35 -5.88
CA LEU A 10 -64.76 -30.50 -7.18
C LEU A 10 -64.22 -29.16 -7.70
N LYS A 11 -65.03 -28.10 -7.68
CA LYS A 11 -64.59 -26.75 -8.06
C LYS A 11 -63.44 -26.24 -7.19
N SER A 12 -63.48 -26.51 -5.88
CA SER A 12 -62.39 -26.13 -4.97
C SER A 12 -61.09 -26.86 -5.29
N LYS A 13 -61.16 -28.16 -5.60
CA LYS A 13 -60.00 -28.95 -6.03
C LYS A 13 -59.44 -28.47 -7.37
N ASP A 14 -60.28 -28.14 -8.35
CA ASP A 14 -59.82 -27.63 -9.66
C ASP A 14 -59.08 -26.30 -9.55
N VAL A 15 -59.54 -25.40 -8.67
CA VAL A 15 -58.84 -24.14 -8.38
C VAL A 15 -57.48 -24.43 -7.74
N LYS A 16 -57.42 -25.37 -6.80
CA LYS A 16 -56.17 -25.77 -6.15
C LYS A 16 -55.18 -26.42 -7.13
N ILE A 17 -55.68 -27.22 -8.07
CA ILE A 17 -54.86 -27.82 -9.13
C ILE A 17 -54.24 -26.73 -10.02
N ARG A 18 -55.01 -25.72 -10.45
CA ARG A 18 -54.46 -24.60 -11.25
C ARG A 18 -53.43 -23.79 -10.49
N GLU A 19 -53.66 -23.54 -9.20
CA GLU A 19 -52.70 -22.84 -8.34
C GLU A 19 -51.38 -23.63 -8.22
N LEU A 20 -51.48 -24.95 -8.00
CA LEU A 20 -50.32 -25.84 -7.92
C LEU A 20 -49.59 -25.96 -9.27
N GLN A 21 -50.31 -25.98 -10.40
CA GLN A 21 -49.72 -25.96 -11.75
C GLN A 21 -48.93 -24.68 -12.02
N LEU A 22 -49.47 -23.52 -11.62
CA LEU A 22 -48.75 -22.24 -11.72
C LEU A 22 -47.49 -22.24 -10.86
N LEU A 23 -47.56 -22.80 -9.66
CA LEU A 23 -46.44 -22.88 -8.73
C LEU A 23 -45.36 -23.87 -9.22
N LEU A 24 -45.78 -24.98 -9.82
CA LEU A 24 -44.90 -25.93 -10.52
C LEU A 24 -44.17 -25.25 -11.68
N SER A 25 -44.88 -24.56 -12.56
CA SER A 25 -44.28 -23.83 -13.69
C SER A 25 -43.27 -22.78 -13.22
N LYS A 26 -43.57 -22.03 -12.15
CA LYS A 26 -42.62 -21.08 -11.54
C LYS A 26 -41.39 -21.78 -10.98
N ARG A 27 -41.55 -22.95 -10.33
CA ARG A 27 -40.43 -23.73 -9.79
C ARG A 27 -39.58 -24.37 -10.88
N GLU A 28 -40.19 -24.87 -11.95
CA GLU A 28 -39.48 -25.42 -13.11
C GLU A 28 -38.63 -24.36 -13.79
N SER A 29 -39.19 -23.16 -14.04
CA SER A 29 -38.43 -22.02 -14.55
C SER A 29 -37.27 -21.62 -13.64
N PHE A 30 -37.47 -21.64 -12.32
CA PHE A 30 -36.41 -21.34 -11.35
C PHE A 30 -35.30 -22.39 -11.33
N ILE A 31 -35.65 -23.67 -11.47
CA ILE A 31 -34.68 -24.78 -11.58
C ILE A 31 -33.86 -24.64 -12.86
N GLU A 32 -34.48 -24.26 -13.97
CA GLU A 32 -33.79 -24.05 -15.25
C GLU A 32 -32.81 -22.87 -15.16
N ASP A 33 -33.19 -21.78 -14.51
CA ASP A 33 -32.29 -20.63 -14.25
C ASP A 33 -31.11 -21.02 -13.35
N LEU A 34 -31.36 -21.79 -12.28
CA LEU A 34 -30.31 -22.30 -11.40
C LEU A 34 -29.36 -23.26 -12.12
N LYS A 35 -29.86 -24.15 -12.99
CA LYS A 35 -29.04 -25.01 -13.83
C LYS A 35 -28.17 -24.19 -14.79
N SER A 36 -28.74 -23.18 -15.45
CA SER A 36 -27.97 -22.28 -16.31
C SER A 36 -26.86 -21.56 -15.54
N LYS A 37 -27.12 -21.10 -14.31
CA LYS A 37 -26.10 -20.47 -13.46
C LYS A 37 -25.02 -21.47 -13.06
N LEU A 38 -25.42 -22.67 -12.66
CA LEU A 38 -24.50 -23.74 -12.31
C LEU A 38 -23.57 -24.09 -13.49
N ASP A 39 -24.11 -24.24 -14.70
CA ASP A 39 -23.33 -24.53 -15.90
C ASP A 39 -22.35 -23.40 -16.23
N GLN A 40 -22.75 -22.14 -16.03
CA GLN A 40 -21.86 -20.98 -16.18
C GLN A 40 -20.70 -21.03 -15.17
N PHE A 41 -20.96 -21.30 -13.89
CA PHE A 41 -19.90 -21.43 -12.89
C PHE A 41 -19.01 -22.66 -13.15
N GLN A 42 -19.58 -23.78 -13.56
CA GLN A 42 -18.84 -24.99 -13.98
C GLN A 42 -18.09 -24.80 -15.30
N SER A 43 -18.39 -23.77 -16.09
CA SER A 43 -17.57 -23.43 -17.26
C SER A 43 -16.23 -22.78 -16.88
N ILE A 44 -16.15 -22.22 -15.68
CA ILE A 44 -14.97 -21.57 -15.12
C ILE A 44 -14.21 -22.55 -14.20
N LEU A 45 -14.88 -23.58 -13.68
CA LEU A 45 -14.34 -24.58 -12.76
C LEU A 45 -14.39 -25.99 -13.39
N PRO A 46 -13.26 -26.66 -13.69
CA PRO A 46 -13.29 -28.04 -14.17
C PRO A 46 -13.80 -28.99 -13.06
N MET A 47 -15.06 -29.43 -13.14
CA MET A 47 -15.66 -30.36 -12.17
C MET A 47 -15.34 -31.81 -12.51
N THR A 48 -14.69 -32.52 -11.57
CA THR A 48 -14.86 -33.98 -11.43
C THR A 48 -16.04 -34.23 -10.49
N VAL A 49 -16.90 -35.13 -10.93
CA VAL A 49 -18.31 -35.25 -10.56
C VAL A 49 -18.49 -35.97 -9.22
N ILE A 50 -19.30 -35.37 -8.34
CA ILE A 50 -19.98 -36.05 -7.24
C ILE A 50 -21.09 -36.91 -7.87
N THR A 51 -20.84 -38.20 -8.08
CA THR A 51 -21.90 -39.21 -8.17
C THR A 51 -21.40 -40.49 -7.49
N LYS A 52 -21.63 -40.60 -6.18
CA LYS A 52 -21.68 -41.90 -5.50
C LYS A 52 -23.15 -42.26 -5.34
N LYS A 53 -23.63 -43.15 -6.20
CA LYS A 53 -24.68 -44.11 -5.82
C LYS A 53 -23.96 -45.43 -5.53
N GLU A 54 -24.37 -46.02 -4.41
CA GLU A 54 -23.85 -47.21 -3.78
C GLU A 54 -23.92 -48.43 -4.71
N ASP A 55 -22.82 -49.18 -4.80
CA ASP A 55 -22.84 -50.65 -4.74
C ASP A 55 -21.41 -51.21 -4.57
N VAL A 56 -21.35 -52.37 -3.92
CA VAL A 56 -20.22 -52.91 -3.13
C VAL A 56 -19.43 -53.97 -3.92
N LYS A 57 -18.10 -53.81 -4.09
CA LYS A 57 -17.00 -54.82 -3.83
C LYS A 57 -15.67 -54.56 -4.56
N ALA A 58 -14.60 -54.73 -3.77
CA ALA A 58 -13.29 -55.34 -4.07
C ALA A 58 -12.25 -54.63 -4.97
N HIS A 59 -11.06 -54.42 -4.36
CA HIS A 59 -9.68 -54.45 -4.92
C HIS A 59 -9.40 -53.58 -6.17
N THR A 60 -8.40 -52.69 -6.24
CA THR A 60 -7.00 -52.70 -5.78
C THR A 60 -6.43 -51.29 -6.01
N ASP A 61 -5.34 -50.97 -5.32
CA ASP A 61 -4.57 -49.73 -5.42
C ASP A 61 -4.24 -49.30 -6.85
N GLU A 62 -4.88 -48.23 -7.34
CA GLU A 62 -4.36 -47.41 -8.43
C GLU A 62 -4.58 -45.91 -8.13
N PHE A 63 -3.47 -45.18 -8.24
CA PHE A 63 -3.33 -43.75 -8.01
C PHE A 63 -4.42 -42.91 -8.70
N SER A 64 -5.32 -42.28 -7.93
CA SER A 64 -6.18 -41.21 -8.45
C SER A 64 -5.31 -39.98 -8.76
N SER A 65 -5.00 -39.76 -10.04
CA SER A 65 -4.36 -38.53 -10.48
C SER A 65 -5.29 -37.33 -10.19
N LYS A 66 -5.01 -36.59 -9.12
CA LYS A 66 -5.59 -35.27 -8.91
C LYS A 66 -5.05 -34.37 -10.03
N LYS A 67 -5.84 -34.11 -11.07
CA LYS A 67 -5.48 -33.09 -12.07
C LYS A 67 -5.33 -31.75 -11.35
N ARG A 68 -4.13 -31.19 -11.43
CA ARG A 68 -3.76 -29.87 -10.89
C ARG A 68 -4.72 -28.82 -11.44
N GLY A 69 -5.23 -27.94 -10.57
CA GLY A 69 -5.98 -26.77 -11.01
C GLY A 69 -5.09 -25.89 -11.89
N PHE A 70 -5.58 -25.53 -13.07
CA PHE A 70 -4.90 -24.57 -13.93
C PHE A 70 -5.25 -23.17 -13.45
N GLY A 71 -4.24 -22.43 -12.99
CA GLY A 71 -4.38 -21.00 -12.75
C GLY A 71 -4.59 -20.29 -14.09
N ILE A 72 -5.63 -19.47 -14.19
CA ILE A 72 -5.87 -18.63 -15.37
C ILE A 72 -5.38 -17.22 -15.00
N SER A 73 -4.36 -16.74 -15.72
CA SER A 73 -3.82 -15.38 -15.55
C SER A 73 -4.27 -14.52 -16.72
N ALA A 74 -4.70 -13.30 -16.43
CA ALA A 74 -4.80 -12.26 -17.46
C ALA A 74 -3.38 -11.89 -17.96
N GLU A 75 -3.30 -11.37 -19.18
CA GLU A 75 -2.05 -10.84 -19.73
C GLU A 75 -1.55 -9.64 -18.91
N PRO A 76 -0.24 -9.48 -18.72
CA PRO A 76 0.32 -8.29 -18.09
C PRO A 76 0.07 -7.07 -18.98
N ASN A 77 -0.52 -6.02 -18.41
CA ASN A 77 -0.71 -4.76 -19.13
C ASN A 77 0.65 -4.17 -19.48
N SER A 78 0.91 -3.92 -20.77
CA SER A 78 2.17 -3.35 -21.24
C SER A 78 2.39 -1.92 -20.74
N GLU A 79 3.64 -1.48 -20.55
CA GLU A 79 3.96 -0.11 -20.10
C GLU A 79 3.38 1.00 -21.01
N ALA A 80 3.01 0.66 -22.25
CA ALA A 80 2.26 1.52 -23.16
C ALA A 80 0.84 1.90 -22.68
N PHE A 81 0.29 1.21 -21.67
CA PHE A 81 -0.98 1.54 -21.02
C PHE A 81 -0.89 2.77 -20.08
N LEU A 82 0.31 3.18 -19.64
CA LEU A 82 0.46 4.30 -18.69
C LEU A 82 0.44 5.69 -19.36
N ASP A 83 0.63 5.77 -20.68
CA ASP A 83 0.55 7.04 -21.46
C ASP A 83 -0.89 7.38 -21.92
N MET A 84 -1.90 6.73 -21.33
CA MET A 84 -3.31 6.83 -21.71
C MET A 84 -3.96 8.19 -21.38
N SER A 85 -3.22 9.14 -20.81
CA SER A 85 -3.69 10.53 -20.64
C SER A 85 -4.12 11.19 -21.95
N LYS A 86 -3.76 10.61 -23.11
CA LYS A 86 -4.08 11.10 -24.46
C LYS A 86 -4.97 10.21 -25.33
N LYS A 87 -5.29 8.97 -24.95
CA LYS A 87 -6.15 8.10 -25.80
C LYS A 87 -7.62 8.43 -25.53
N ARG A 88 -8.21 9.28 -26.39
CA ARG A 88 -9.68 9.39 -26.49
C ARG A 88 -10.19 8.05 -27.03
N TYR A 89 -10.89 7.27 -26.20
CA TYR A 89 -11.60 6.10 -26.69
C TYR A 89 -12.63 6.51 -27.74
N LEU A 90 -12.79 5.68 -28.77
CA LEU A 90 -13.77 5.93 -29.83
C LEU A 90 -15.18 5.80 -29.24
N THR A 91 -15.87 6.93 -29.13
CA THR A 91 -17.27 6.96 -28.70
C THR A 91 -18.20 6.91 -29.90
N PHE A 92 -19.23 6.07 -29.83
CA PHE A 92 -20.25 5.95 -30.87
C PHE A 92 -21.56 6.56 -30.37
N PRO A 93 -22.12 7.58 -31.05
CA PRO A 93 -23.36 8.23 -30.64
C PRO A 93 -24.54 7.26 -30.72
N LYS A 94 -25.41 7.31 -29.71
CA LYS A 94 -26.56 6.41 -29.54
C LYS A 94 -27.81 7.21 -29.19
N VAL A 95 -28.97 6.65 -29.50
CA VAL A 95 -30.25 7.21 -29.06
C VAL A 95 -30.43 6.89 -27.57
N LYS A 96 -30.90 7.84 -26.74
CA LYS A 96 -31.07 7.67 -25.29
C LYS A 96 -31.77 6.37 -24.87
N LYS A 97 -32.78 5.94 -25.64
CA LYS A 97 -33.49 4.68 -25.38
C LYS A 97 -32.57 3.45 -25.45
N LEU A 98 -31.64 3.44 -26.42
CA LEU A 98 -30.66 2.38 -26.60
C LEU A 98 -29.57 2.43 -25.53
N GLU A 99 -29.10 3.62 -25.15
CA GLU A 99 -28.17 3.78 -24.03
C GLU A 99 -28.75 3.19 -22.74
N THR A 100 -30.03 3.47 -22.48
CA THR A 100 -30.73 2.93 -21.31
C THR A 100 -30.86 1.40 -21.37
N LEU A 101 -31.12 0.83 -22.55
CA LEU A 101 -31.19 -0.62 -22.75
C LEU A 101 -29.86 -1.29 -22.47
N ILE A 102 -28.77 -0.77 -23.05
CA ILE A 102 -27.42 -1.32 -22.88
C ILE A 102 -26.97 -1.16 -21.43
N PHE A 103 -27.23 0.00 -20.83
CA PHE A 103 -26.94 0.26 -19.42
C PHE A 103 -27.62 -0.77 -18.51
N ASN A 104 -28.92 -1.01 -18.71
CA ASN A 104 -29.67 -1.99 -17.93
C ASN A 104 -29.16 -3.41 -18.16
N ALA A 105 -28.83 -3.78 -19.40
CA ALA A 105 -28.28 -5.09 -19.72
C ALA A 105 -26.98 -5.38 -18.96
N ILE A 106 -26.05 -4.42 -18.95
CA ILE A 106 -24.77 -4.54 -18.24
C ILE A 106 -25.00 -4.58 -16.73
N ASN A 107 -25.85 -3.71 -16.21
CA ASN A 107 -26.10 -3.59 -14.77
C ASN A 107 -26.86 -4.81 -14.19
N GLN A 108 -27.64 -5.51 -15.00
CA GLN A 108 -28.37 -6.73 -14.60
C GLN A 108 -27.55 -8.01 -14.76
N ASN A 109 -26.42 -7.98 -15.46
CA ASN A 109 -25.59 -9.16 -15.66
C ASN A 109 -24.89 -9.56 -14.34
N ASP A 110 -24.91 -10.86 -14.03
CA ASP A 110 -24.40 -11.39 -12.77
C ASP A 110 -22.91 -11.12 -12.52
N PHE A 111 -22.12 -11.00 -13.59
CA PHE A 111 -20.67 -10.75 -13.52
C PHE A 111 -20.32 -9.25 -13.56
N MET A 112 -21.25 -8.39 -13.99
CA MET A 112 -21.01 -6.96 -14.25
C MET A 112 -21.81 -6.01 -13.35
N LYS A 113 -22.73 -6.51 -12.52
CA LYS A 113 -23.57 -5.73 -11.60
C LYS A 113 -22.83 -4.89 -10.53
N HIS A 114 -21.54 -5.14 -10.31
CA HIS A 114 -20.73 -4.41 -9.32
C HIS A 114 -19.88 -3.28 -9.92
N ILE A 115 -19.99 -3.04 -11.23
CA ILE A 115 -19.27 -1.96 -11.92
C ILE A 115 -19.91 -0.61 -11.59
N LYS A 116 -19.08 0.43 -11.37
CA LYS A 116 -19.57 1.77 -11.04
C LYS A 116 -20.37 2.34 -12.22
N VAL A 117 -21.45 3.07 -11.94
CA VAL A 117 -22.33 3.69 -12.96
C VAL A 117 -21.55 4.53 -13.98
N SER A 118 -20.54 5.28 -13.55
CA SER A 118 -19.68 6.07 -14.43
C SER A 118 -18.87 5.22 -15.42
N GLN A 119 -18.39 4.06 -14.97
CA GLN A 119 -17.68 3.10 -15.83
C GLN A 119 -18.64 2.48 -16.85
N ILE A 120 -19.86 2.10 -16.42
CA ILE A 120 -20.89 1.59 -17.33
C ILE A 120 -21.21 2.61 -18.42
N ASN A 121 -21.38 3.88 -18.06
CA ASN A 121 -21.65 4.94 -19.05
C ASN A 121 -20.52 5.06 -20.09
N ASN A 122 -19.26 4.94 -19.67
CA ASN A 122 -18.12 4.94 -20.59
C ASN A 122 -18.11 3.69 -21.49
N ILE A 123 -18.45 2.52 -20.96
CA ILE A 123 -18.58 1.27 -21.73
C ILE A 123 -19.68 1.43 -22.78
N VAL A 124 -20.86 1.90 -22.37
CA VAL A 124 -22.01 2.18 -23.25
C VAL A 124 -21.58 3.13 -24.36
N ALA A 125 -20.86 4.20 -24.06
CA ALA A 125 -20.37 5.14 -25.06
C ALA A 125 -19.45 4.48 -26.11
N CYS A 126 -18.61 3.52 -25.71
CA CYS A 126 -17.62 2.87 -26.57
C CYS A 126 -18.16 1.66 -27.35
N MET A 127 -19.36 1.15 -27.04
CA MET A 127 -19.88 0.00 -27.78
C MET A 127 -20.21 0.36 -29.24
N LYS A 128 -19.81 -0.53 -30.16
CA LYS A 128 -20.05 -0.43 -31.60
C LYS A 128 -21.21 -1.34 -32.02
N ARG A 129 -22.08 -0.86 -32.88
CA ARG A 129 -23.19 -1.65 -33.43
C ARG A 129 -22.70 -2.64 -34.50
N LEU A 130 -23.18 -3.88 -34.43
CA LEU A 130 -22.96 -4.95 -35.41
C LEU A 130 -24.31 -5.60 -35.75
N ASP A 131 -24.52 -5.91 -37.02
CA ASP A 131 -25.73 -6.60 -37.50
C ASP A 131 -25.36 -7.99 -38.01
N PHE A 132 -26.10 -9.01 -37.58
CA PHE A 132 -25.91 -10.41 -37.96
C PHE A 132 -27.15 -10.95 -38.68
N LYS A 133 -26.93 -11.75 -39.73
CA LYS A 133 -27.98 -12.49 -40.41
C LYS A 133 -28.47 -13.66 -39.53
N LYS A 134 -29.62 -14.23 -39.87
CA LYS A 134 -30.12 -15.46 -39.28
C LYS A 134 -29.16 -16.64 -39.55
N ASP A 135 -29.09 -17.58 -38.62
CA ASP A 135 -28.30 -18.82 -38.68
C ASP A 135 -26.77 -18.63 -38.73
N VAL A 136 -26.27 -17.50 -38.24
CA VAL A 136 -24.83 -17.20 -38.16
C VAL A 136 -24.31 -17.48 -36.75
N ASN A 137 -23.13 -18.08 -36.66
CA ASN A 137 -22.41 -18.24 -35.39
C ASN A 137 -21.67 -16.93 -35.06
N ILE A 138 -22.10 -16.24 -34.00
CA ILE A 138 -21.43 -15.02 -33.49
C ILE A 138 -20.21 -15.43 -32.67
N ILE A 139 -20.35 -16.49 -31.88
CA ILE A 139 -19.30 -17.04 -31.02
C ILE A 139 -19.23 -18.54 -31.28
N LYS A 140 -18.03 -19.09 -31.33
CA LYS A 140 -17.79 -20.52 -31.36
C LYS A 140 -17.02 -20.94 -30.12
N GLU A 141 -17.45 -22.04 -29.51
CA GLU A 141 -16.81 -22.64 -28.35
C GLU A 141 -15.37 -23.04 -28.68
N GLY A 142 -14.45 -22.77 -27.75
CA GLY A 142 -13.02 -23.02 -27.89
C GLY A 142 -12.22 -21.88 -28.52
N ASP A 143 -12.86 -20.96 -29.22
CA ASP A 143 -12.17 -19.81 -29.83
C ASP A 143 -11.66 -18.82 -28.76
N GLU A 144 -10.64 -18.04 -29.08
CA GLU A 144 -10.22 -16.93 -28.22
C GLU A 144 -11.24 -15.79 -28.28
N GLY A 145 -11.76 -15.40 -27.12
CA GLY A 145 -12.80 -14.37 -27.03
C GLY A 145 -12.25 -13.00 -26.66
N SER A 146 -12.28 -12.07 -27.60
CA SER A 146 -11.81 -10.68 -27.41
C SER A 146 -12.92 -9.63 -27.36
N MET A 147 -14.20 -10.02 -27.39
CA MET A 147 -15.33 -9.08 -27.42
C MET A 147 -16.47 -9.49 -26.48
N VAL A 148 -17.12 -8.50 -25.85
CA VAL A 148 -18.42 -8.64 -25.16
C VAL A 148 -19.51 -8.09 -26.07
N TYR A 149 -20.68 -8.74 -26.08
CA TYR A 149 -21.83 -8.32 -26.85
C TYR A 149 -23.06 -8.08 -25.97
N VAL A 150 -23.88 -7.12 -26.36
CA VAL A 150 -25.21 -6.85 -25.80
C VAL A 150 -26.23 -6.95 -26.94
N LEU A 151 -27.24 -7.81 -26.77
CA LEU A 151 -28.28 -8.02 -27.78
C LEU A 151 -29.29 -6.87 -27.73
N GLU A 152 -29.39 -6.07 -28.79
CA GLU A 152 -30.41 -5.01 -28.93
C GLU A 152 -31.74 -5.59 -29.40
N ASP A 153 -31.69 -6.36 -30.49
CA ASP A 153 -32.86 -6.90 -31.17
C ASP A 153 -32.54 -8.27 -31.77
N GLY A 154 -33.55 -9.16 -31.80
CA GLY A 154 -33.43 -10.53 -32.26
C GLY A 154 -33.29 -11.57 -31.13
N SER A 155 -32.98 -12.80 -31.51
CA SER A 155 -32.83 -13.93 -30.59
C SER A 155 -31.69 -14.84 -31.00
N VAL A 156 -30.95 -15.33 -30.01
CA VAL A 156 -29.79 -16.22 -30.19
C VAL A 156 -29.93 -17.49 -29.35
N GLN A 157 -29.28 -18.57 -29.75
CA GLN A 157 -29.20 -19.82 -29.01
C GLN A 157 -27.78 -20.05 -28.52
N VAL A 158 -27.65 -20.56 -27.30
CA VAL A 158 -26.39 -20.92 -26.68
C VAL A 158 -26.23 -22.44 -26.71
N PHE A 159 -25.07 -22.90 -27.19
CA PHE A 159 -24.70 -24.31 -27.24
C PHE A 159 -23.39 -24.54 -26.49
N ARG A 160 -23.27 -25.66 -25.78
CA ARG A 160 -22.02 -26.09 -25.14
C ARG A 160 -21.83 -27.58 -25.34
N ASN A 161 -20.66 -27.99 -25.80
CA ASN A 161 -20.39 -29.38 -26.22
C ASN A 161 -21.45 -29.92 -27.19
N GLY A 162 -21.99 -29.05 -28.06
CA GLY A 162 -23.08 -29.40 -28.98
C GLY A 162 -24.49 -29.50 -28.36
N VAL A 163 -24.62 -29.39 -27.04
CA VAL A 163 -25.90 -29.41 -26.33
C VAL A 163 -26.49 -28.00 -26.26
N HIS A 164 -27.77 -27.86 -26.61
CA HIS A 164 -28.50 -26.60 -26.46
C HIS A 164 -28.75 -26.30 -24.97
N LEU A 165 -28.32 -25.12 -24.52
CA LEU A 165 -28.46 -24.70 -23.13
C LEU A 165 -29.68 -23.78 -22.94
N LYS A 166 -29.74 -22.69 -23.70
CA LYS A 166 -30.82 -21.69 -23.59
C LYS A 166 -30.93 -20.81 -24.81
N ASN A 167 -32.08 -20.15 -24.94
CA ASN A 167 -32.29 -19.05 -25.87
C ASN A 167 -32.15 -17.71 -25.14
N MET A 168 -31.54 -16.74 -25.80
CA MET A 168 -31.32 -15.40 -25.27
C MET A 168 -32.01 -14.36 -26.15
N GLY A 169 -32.64 -13.38 -25.50
CA GLY A 169 -33.42 -12.31 -26.14
C GLY A 169 -32.80 -10.93 -25.93
N SER A 170 -33.46 -9.90 -26.46
CA SER A 170 -33.01 -8.51 -26.33
C SER A 170 -32.79 -8.08 -24.89
N GLY A 171 -31.77 -7.24 -24.66
CA GLY A 171 -31.35 -6.78 -23.34
C GLY A 171 -30.44 -7.74 -22.58
N GLN A 172 -29.97 -8.83 -23.21
CA GLN A 172 -29.04 -9.77 -22.57
C GLN A 172 -27.60 -9.60 -23.07
N VAL A 173 -26.65 -9.77 -22.14
CA VAL A 173 -25.21 -9.72 -22.38
C VAL A 173 -24.68 -11.13 -22.62
N PHE A 174 -23.75 -11.29 -23.57
CA PHE A 174 -23.05 -12.55 -23.77
C PHE A 174 -21.59 -12.35 -24.20
N GLY A 175 -20.75 -13.32 -23.87
CA GLY A 175 -19.32 -13.30 -24.18
C GLY A 175 -18.47 -12.55 -23.16
N GLU A 176 -19.04 -12.21 -22.00
CA GLU A 176 -18.41 -11.53 -20.86
C GLU A 176 -17.29 -12.36 -20.21
N LEU A 177 -17.46 -13.69 -20.16
CA LEU A 177 -16.56 -14.58 -19.43
C LEU A 177 -15.14 -14.58 -20.00
N ALA A 178 -15.02 -14.54 -21.33
CA ALA A 178 -13.74 -14.55 -22.02
C ALA A 178 -12.89 -13.30 -21.72
N ILE A 179 -13.53 -12.18 -21.36
CA ILE A 179 -12.84 -10.93 -21.04
C ILE A 179 -12.52 -10.84 -19.54
N LEU A 180 -13.42 -11.34 -18.69
CA LEU A 180 -13.21 -11.29 -17.23
C LEU A 180 -12.20 -12.32 -16.74
N TYR A 181 -12.16 -13.50 -17.35
CA TYR A 181 -11.35 -14.62 -16.86
C TYR A 181 -10.22 -15.02 -17.80
N ASN A 182 -9.96 -14.26 -18.88
CA ASN A 182 -8.97 -14.61 -19.90
C ASN A 182 -9.06 -16.08 -20.37
N CYS A 183 -10.27 -16.57 -20.57
CA CYS A 183 -10.54 -17.94 -21.01
C CYS A 183 -10.99 -17.96 -22.48
N THR A 184 -10.90 -19.13 -23.12
CA THR A 184 -11.55 -19.35 -24.41
C THR A 184 -13.07 -19.26 -24.26
N ARG A 185 -13.76 -19.12 -25.39
CA ARG A 185 -15.22 -19.10 -25.43
C ARG A 185 -15.76 -20.43 -24.87
N THR A 186 -16.53 -20.34 -23.79
CA THR A 186 -17.06 -21.50 -23.06
C THR A 186 -18.33 -22.11 -23.68
N ALA A 187 -18.91 -21.42 -24.67
CA ALA A 187 -20.11 -21.81 -25.38
C ALA A 187 -20.12 -21.18 -26.77
N SER A 188 -20.80 -21.83 -27.71
CA SER A 188 -21.11 -21.30 -29.04
C SER A 188 -22.44 -20.54 -29.00
N ILE A 189 -22.55 -19.45 -29.77
CA ILE A 189 -23.76 -18.64 -29.87
C ILE A 189 -24.15 -18.47 -31.33
N LYS A 190 -25.35 -18.92 -31.67
CA LYS A 190 -25.91 -18.89 -33.02
C LYS A 190 -27.18 -18.05 -33.08
N THR A 191 -27.36 -17.26 -34.14
CA THR A 191 -28.56 -16.43 -34.32
C THR A 191 -29.78 -17.26 -34.79
N ILE A 192 -30.93 -17.07 -34.16
CA ILE A 192 -32.23 -17.64 -34.58
C ILE A 192 -32.91 -16.72 -35.60
N THR A 193 -32.79 -15.42 -35.37
CA THR A 193 -33.36 -14.36 -36.21
C THR A 193 -32.24 -13.46 -36.73
N LYS A 194 -32.56 -12.50 -37.59
CA LYS A 194 -31.67 -11.35 -37.78
C LYS A 194 -31.46 -10.70 -36.41
N CYS A 195 -30.21 -10.42 -36.05
CA CYS A 195 -29.85 -9.89 -34.74
C CYS A 195 -29.05 -8.60 -34.88
N THR A 196 -29.33 -7.64 -34.01
CA THR A 196 -28.55 -6.42 -33.85
C THR A 196 -27.88 -6.46 -32.49
N VAL A 197 -26.56 -6.29 -32.44
CA VAL A 197 -25.80 -6.36 -31.19
C VAL A 197 -24.87 -5.16 -31.04
N TRP A 198 -24.55 -4.83 -29.81
CA TRP A 198 -23.53 -3.85 -29.44
C TRP A 198 -22.30 -4.58 -28.91
N ALA A 199 -21.15 -4.34 -29.52
CA ALA A 199 -19.90 -5.00 -29.19
C ALA A 199 -18.88 -4.02 -28.60
N ILE A 200 -18.11 -4.48 -27.62
CA ILE A 200 -16.92 -3.80 -27.11
C ILE A 200 -15.77 -4.81 -27.04
N ASP A 201 -14.58 -4.37 -27.46
CA ASP A 201 -13.39 -5.20 -27.40
C ASP A 201 -12.76 -5.22 -25.99
N ARG A 202 -11.95 -6.24 -25.74
CA ARG A 202 -11.27 -6.51 -24.48
C ARG A 202 -10.40 -5.33 -24.04
N GLU A 203 -9.59 -4.78 -24.95
CA GLU A 203 -8.66 -3.69 -24.63
C GLU A 203 -9.41 -2.45 -24.17
N THR A 204 -10.45 -2.04 -24.91
CA THR A 204 -11.29 -0.90 -24.56
C THR A 204 -12.03 -1.14 -23.24
N PHE A 205 -12.57 -2.35 -23.04
CA PHE A 205 -13.27 -2.69 -21.79
C PHE A 205 -12.33 -2.64 -20.58
N GLN A 206 -11.17 -3.30 -20.64
CA GLN A 206 -10.18 -3.30 -19.56
C GLN A 206 -9.63 -1.89 -19.31
N SER A 207 -9.38 -1.13 -20.38
CA SER A 207 -8.95 0.26 -20.27
C SER A 207 -9.96 1.11 -19.50
N ILE A 208 -11.27 0.98 -19.77
CA ILE A 208 -12.29 1.75 -19.04
C ILE A 208 -12.35 1.34 -17.56
N MET A 209 -12.22 0.03 -17.27
CA MET A 209 -12.20 -0.48 -15.90
C MET A 209 -11.00 0.05 -15.10
N MET A 210 -9.81 0.04 -15.71
CA MET A 210 -8.58 0.44 -15.04
C MET A 210 -8.35 1.94 -15.02
N TYR A 211 -8.63 2.64 -16.12
CA TYR A 211 -8.27 4.05 -16.30
C TYR A 211 -8.92 4.95 -15.26
N SER A 212 -10.21 4.73 -14.98
CA SER A 212 -10.91 5.52 -13.95
C SER A 212 -10.31 5.35 -12.55
N GLU A 213 -9.86 4.15 -12.21
CA GLU A 213 -9.23 3.86 -10.92
C GLU A 213 -7.79 4.38 -10.87
N ILE A 214 -7.00 4.18 -11.92
CA ILE A 214 -5.63 4.70 -12.04
C ILE A 214 -5.62 6.23 -12.00
N CYS A 215 -6.54 6.90 -12.68
CA CYS A 215 -6.66 8.36 -12.62
C CYS A 215 -6.96 8.85 -11.20
N LYS A 216 -7.90 8.20 -10.50
CA LYS A 216 -8.22 8.51 -9.10
C LYS A 216 -7.03 8.26 -8.17
N GLN A 217 -6.36 7.11 -8.31
CA GLN A 217 -5.16 6.81 -7.53
C GLN A 217 -4.06 7.86 -7.78
N ASN A 218 -3.83 8.25 -9.03
CA ASN A 218 -2.88 9.31 -9.36
C ASN A 218 -3.26 10.66 -8.76
N GLU A 219 -4.55 11.00 -8.72
CA GLU A 219 -5.04 12.19 -8.02
C GLU A 219 -4.76 12.10 -6.51
N TYR A 220 -5.06 10.96 -5.87
CA TYR A 220 -4.74 10.75 -4.46
C TYR A 220 -3.24 10.86 -4.19
N VAL A 221 -2.38 10.21 -4.99
CA VAL A 221 -0.92 10.31 -4.86
C VAL A 221 -0.45 11.76 -4.95
N ARG A 222 -0.97 12.54 -5.90
CA ARG A 222 -0.64 13.97 -6.02
C ARG A 222 -1.09 14.77 -4.79
N THR A 223 -2.30 14.55 -4.32
CA THR A 223 -2.84 15.24 -3.13
C THR A 223 -2.07 14.89 -1.87
N LEU A 224 -1.77 13.60 -1.63
CA LEU A 224 -0.94 13.17 -0.51
C LEU A 224 0.44 13.84 -0.58
N LYS A 225 1.04 13.95 -1.77
CA LYS A 225 2.34 14.62 -1.92
C LYS A 225 2.34 16.10 -1.62
N GLN A 226 1.21 16.79 -1.79
CA GLN A 226 1.06 18.21 -1.43
C GLN A 226 0.95 18.40 0.09
N ILE A 227 0.47 17.40 0.83
CA ILE A 227 0.34 17.48 2.29
C ILE A 227 1.73 17.31 2.92
N SER A 228 2.12 18.30 3.74
CA SER A 228 3.43 18.33 4.43
C SER A 228 3.73 17.04 5.20
N PHE A 229 2.72 16.46 5.84
CA PHE A 229 2.78 15.18 6.56
C PHE A 229 3.33 14.03 5.69
N PHE A 230 2.87 13.89 4.45
CA PHE A 230 3.25 12.79 3.56
C PHE A 230 4.38 13.15 2.58
N SER A 231 4.70 14.44 2.44
CA SER A 231 5.73 14.93 1.50
C SER A 231 7.07 14.21 1.62
N LYS A 232 7.46 13.83 2.85
CA LYS A 232 8.73 13.17 3.20
C LYS A 232 8.82 11.70 2.79
N TYR A 233 7.70 11.00 2.58
CA TYR A 233 7.73 9.57 2.26
C TYR A 233 8.16 9.30 0.81
N LYS A 234 8.80 8.16 0.56
CA LYS A 234 9.13 7.72 -0.80
C LYS A 234 7.87 7.45 -1.61
N MET A 235 7.95 7.57 -2.94
CA MET A 235 6.81 7.33 -3.83
C MET A 235 6.20 5.94 -3.65
N SER A 236 7.03 4.91 -3.49
CA SER A 236 6.59 3.52 -3.27
C SER A 236 5.77 3.32 -1.99
N ILE A 237 5.97 4.15 -0.96
CA ILE A 237 5.18 4.13 0.26
C ILE A 237 3.86 4.85 0.02
N ILE A 238 3.89 6.02 -0.62
CA ILE A 238 2.67 6.77 -0.93
C ILE A 238 1.71 5.95 -1.79
N THR A 239 2.21 5.28 -2.83
CA THR A 239 1.38 4.41 -3.67
C THR A 239 0.74 3.29 -2.85
N ALA A 240 1.49 2.63 -1.97
CA ALA A 240 0.95 1.57 -1.12
C ALA A 240 -0.08 2.09 -0.09
N LEU A 241 0.13 3.29 0.45
CA LEU A 241 -0.87 3.92 1.32
C LEU A 241 -2.14 4.22 0.53
N VAL A 242 -2.03 4.73 -0.70
CA VAL A 242 -3.17 4.99 -1.59
C VAL A 242 -3.92 3.70 -1.95
N ASP A 243 -3.25 2.55 -2.01
CA ASP A 243 -3.95 1.27 -2.23
C ASP A 243 -4.78 0.83 -1.02
N SER A 244 -4.50 1.35 0.17
CA SER A 244 -5.17 0.99 1.43
C SER A 244 -6.25 1.97 1.90
N VAL A 245 -6.40 3.12 1.24
CA VAL A 245 -7.38 4.15 1.67
C VAL A 245 -8.81 3.83 1.21
N LYS A 246 -9.79 4.26 2.01
CA LYS A 246 -11.22 4.19 1.68
C LYS A 246 -11.78 5.60 1.51
N GLU A 247 -12.43 5.91 0.38
CA GLU A 247 -13.10 7.20 0.17
C GLU A 247 -14.47 7.23 0.88
N LYS A 248 -14.78 8.33 1.57
CA LYS A 248 -16.08 8.58 2.18
C LYS A 248 -16.50 10.03 2.01
N MET A 249 -17.78 10.22 1.67
CA MET A 249 -18.41 11.53 1.56
C MET A 249 -19.26 11.83 2.79
N PHE A 250 -19.16 13.05 3.29
CA PHE A 250 -19.91 13.56 4.44
C PHE A 250 -20.73 14.79 4.03
N HIS A 251 -21.94 14.90 4.56
CA HIS A 251 -22.80 16.05 4.37
C HIS A 251 -22.57 17.09 5.48
N GLN A 252 -22.92 18.34 5.21
CA GLN A 252 -22.80 19.42 6.18
C GLN A 252 -23.38 19.06 7.55
N ASN A 253 -22.72 19.52 8.61
CA ASN A 253 -23.05 19.29 10.03
C ASN A 253 -22.97 17.82 10.48
N THR A 254 -22.45 16.92 9.64
CA THR A 254 -22.19 15.53 10.06
C THR A 254 -20.89 15.46 10.86
N ALA A 255 -20.95 14.82 12.04
CA ALA A 255 -19.76 14.52 12.83
C ALA A 255 -18.93 13.43 12.15
N ILE A 256 -17.68 13.76 11.79
CA ILE A 256 -16.67 12.85 11.22
C ILE A 256 -15.90 12.17 12.36
N ILE A 257 -15.47 12.96 13.35
CA ILE A 257 -14.81 12.49 14.57
C ILE A 257 -15.59 13.02 15.77
N LYS A 258 -15.78 12.19 16.80
CA LYS A 258 -16.37 12.58 18.07
C LYS A 258 -15.32 12.52 19.16
N GLN A 259 -15.26 13.56 19.99
CA GLN A 259 -14.38 13.61 21.14
C GLN A 259 -14.75 12.51 22.14
N GLY A 260 -13.74 11.88 22.73
CA GLY A 260 -13.91 10.87 23.77
C GLY A 260 -14.25 9.48 23.26
N THR A 261 -14.40 9.29 21.94
CA THR A 261 -14.59 7.96 21.36
C THR A 261 -13.26 7.34 20.99
N TYR A 262 -13.20 6.01 21.04
CA TYR A 262 -12.09 5.27 20.45
C TYR A 262 -12.05 5.47 18.94
N GLY A 263 -10.85 5.64 18.38
CA GLY A 263 -10.64 5.72 16.95
C GLY A 263 -9.45 4.88 16.52
N ASP A 264 -9.58 4.25 15.36
CA ASP A 264 -8.63 3.31 14.75
C ASP A 264 -8.16 3.78 13.36
N SER A 265 -8.65 4.92 12.90
CA SER A 265 -8.34 5.49 11.59
C SER A 265 -8.20 7.01 11.67
N PHE A 266 -7.40 7.58 10.77
CA PHE A 266 -7.30 9.02 10.56
C PHE A 266 -7.74 9.39 9.14
N PHE A 267 -7.94 10.69 8.91
CA PHE A 267 -8.64 11.18 7.73
C PHE A 267 -7.77 12.15 6.92
N ILE A 268 -7.87 12.03 5.59
CA ILE A 268 -7.23 12.93 4.62
C ILE A 268 -8.35 13.68 3.90
N LEU A 269 -8.38 14.99 4.07
CA LEU A 269 -9.39 15.88 3.48
C LEU A 269 -9.02 16.18 2.02
N LEU A 270 -9.83 15.70 1.07
CA LEU A 270 -9.65 15.95 -0.36
C LEU A 270 -10.37 17.20 -0.84
N SER A 271 -11.59 17.44 -0.34
CA SER A 271 -12.39 18.61 -0.71
C SER A 271 -13.35 19.03 0.40
N GLY A 272 -13.66 20.32 0.43
CA GLY A 272 -14.49 20.94 1.46
C GLY A 272 -13.68 21.43 2.67
N THR A 273 -14.40 21.72 3.76
CA THR A 273 -13.84 22.23 5.02
C THR A 273 -14.42 21.48 6.21
N VAL A 274 -13.58 21.27 7.23
CA VAL A 274 -13.93 20.56 8.46
C VAL A 274 -13.72 21.50 9.64
N ARG A 275 -14.71 21.61 10.51
CA ARG A 275 -14.64 22.39 11.74
C ARG A 275 -14.20 21.50 12.89
N VAL A 276 -13.20 21.93 13.64
CA VAL A 276 -12.71 21.25 14.85
C VAL A 276 -13.26 21.95 16.08
N THR A 277 -13.91 21.19 16.96
CA THR A 277 -14.46 21.71 18.22
C THR A 277 -14.04 20.85 19.41
N ARG A 278 -14.06 21.43 20.61
CA ARG A 278 -13.79 20.72 21.87
C ARG A 278 -14.89 20.99 22.88
N ASN A 279 -15.43 19.94 23.49
CA ASN A 279 -16.37 20.06 24.59
C ASN A 279 -15.65 20.59 25.83
N SER A 280 -16.13 21.72 26.35
CA SER A 280 -15.70 22.27 27.62
C SER A 280 -16.59 21.77 28.75
N ARG A 281 -16.01 21.35 29.87
CA ARG A 281 -16.77 20.90 31.06
C ARG A 281 -17.61 22.01 31.70
N ASN A 282 -17.36 23.28 31.36
CA ASN A 282 -17.94 24.45 32.03
C ASN A 282 -18.92 25.28 31.17
N SER A 283 -19.21 24.89 29.92
CA SER A 283 -20.13 25.64 29.05
C SER A 283 -20.99 24.70 28.21
N LYS A 284 -22.29 25.04 28.02
CA LYS A 284 -23.23 24.29 27.17
C LYS A 284 -22.89 24.31 25.67
N ASN A 285 -21.92 25.13 25.27
CA ASN A 285 -21.48 25.27 23.89
C ASN A 285 -20.04 24.77 23.73
N ASP A 286 -19.81 24.03 22.66
CA ASP A 286 -18.49 23.56 22.25
C ASP A 286 -17.61 24.75 21.87
N ILE A 287 -16.32 24.67 22.23
CA ILE A 287 -15.33 25.68 21.86
C ILE A 287 -14.85 25.35 20.45
N GLU A 288 -15.09 26.25 19.49
CA GLU A 288 -14.54 26.15 18.14
C GLU A 288 -13.04 26.46 18.17
N MET A 289 -12.24 25.52 17.67
CA MET A 289 -10.78 25.60 17.71
C MET A 289 -10.24 26.10 16.37
N GLU A 290 -10.62 25.45 15.27
CA GLU A 290 -10.05 25.69 13.95
C GLU A 290 -10.99 25.20 12.83
N ILE A 291 -10.86 25.79 11.63
CA ILE A 291 -11.45 25.27 10.40
C ILE A 291 -10.34 24.78 9.48
N ILE A 292 -10.29 23.48 9.25
CA ILE A 292 -9.35 22.80 8.37
C ILE A 292 -9.87 22.88 6.93
N LYS A 293 -9.01 23.34 6.01
CA LYS A 293 -9.30 23.43 4.57
C LYS A 293 -8.53 22.37 3.79
N ALA A 294 -9.14 21.83 2.73
CA ALA A 294 -8.47 20.89 1.84
C ALA A 294 -7.31 21.56 1.05
N PRO A 295 -6.20 20.85 0.74
CA PRO A 295 -5.87 19.48 1.16
C PRO A 295 -5.20 19.47 2.54
N ALA A 296 -5.67 18.61 3.44
CA ALA A 296 -5.12 18.51 4.80
C ALA A 296 -5.32 17.12 5.39
N VAL A 297 -4.62 16.85 6.49
CA VAL A 297 -4.76 15.62 7.27
C VAL A 297 -5.26 15.98 8.67
N PHE A 298 -6.15 15.18 9.24
CA PHE A 298 -6.67 15.38 10.59
C PHE A 298 -6.99 14.04 11.27
N GLY A 299 -7.05 14.04 12.60
CA GLY A 299 -7.19 12.81 13.39
C GLY A 299 -5.90 12.01 13.53
N THR A 300 -4.74 12.56 13.15
CA THR A 300 -3.42 11.92 13.34
C THR A 300 -2.98 11.84 14.79
N GLN A 301 -3.70 12.49 15.71
CA GLN A 301 -3.40 12.47 17.14
C GLN A 301 -3.47 11.05 17.74
N ILE A 302 -4.22 10.14 17.14
CA ILE A 302 -4.33 8.74 17.55
C ILE A 302 -3.00 7.98 17.34
N LEU A 303 -2.15 8.45 16.41
CA LEU A 303 -0.87 7.80 16.11
C LEU A 303 0.15 7.94 17.25
N VAL A 304 -0.02 8.92 18.16
CA VAL A 304 1.01 9.30 19.13
C VAL A 304 0.86 8.60 20.48
N ASP A 305 -0.33 8.61 21.10
CA ASP A 305 -0.47 7.96 22.43
C ASP A 305 -1.90 7.85 23.00
N ASN A 306 -2.95 8.07 22.21
CA ASN A 306 -4.32 7.96 22.73
C ASN A 306 -5.24 7.33 21.70
N GLU A 307 -5.71 6.11 21.97
CA GLU A 307 -6.81 5.48 21.22
C GLU A 307 -8.09 6.35 21.26
N ILE A 308 -8.15 7.35 22.15
CA ILE A 308 -9.29 8.23 22.35
C ILE A 308 -9.11 9.55 21.59
N GLN A 309 -10.13 9.90 20.81
CA GLN A 309 -10.18 11.12 20.02
C GLN A 309 -10.25 12.38 20.91
N PRO A 310 -9.29 13.33 20.80
CA PRO A 310 -9.21 14.49 21.70
C PRO A 310 -10.17 15.63 21.33
N PHE A 311 -10.70 15.65 20.10
CA PHE A 311 -11.53 16.72 19.56
C PHE A 311 -12.68 16.16 18.72
N ASN A 312 -13.73 16.96 18.51
CA ASN A 312 -14.75 16.69 17.50
C ASN A 312 -14.31 17.29 16.16
N CYS A 313 -14.61 16.59 15.07
CA CYS A 313 -14.45 17.12 13.71
C CYS A 313 -15.79 17.01 12.99
N ILE A 314 -16.34 18.14 12.51
CA ILE A 314 -17.66 18.23 11.91
C ILE A 314 -17.53 18.78 10.49
N ALA A 315 -18.22 18.18 9.53
CA ALA A 315 -18.26 18.66 8.15
C ALA A 315 -18.87 20.07 8.09
N HIS A 316 -18.11 21.06 7.62
CA HIS A 316 -18.55 22.46 7.60
C HIS A 316 -19.14 22.87 6.24
N SER A 317 -18.57 22.37 5.15
CA SER A 317 -19.08 22.58 3.78
C SER A 317 -20.29 21.70 3.46
N SER A 318 -21.04 22.03 2.39
CA SER A 318 -22.19 21.26 1.89
C SER A 318 -21.86 19.79 1.65
N THR A 319 -20.70 19.56 1.04
CA THR A 319 -20.13 18.23 0.80
C THR A 319 -18.65 18.24 1.19
N VAL A 320 -18.24 17.25 1.96
CA VAL A 320 -16.86 17.02 2.37
C VAL A 320 -16.44 15.62 1.91
N VAL A 321 -15.32 15.50 1.19
CA VAL A 321 -14.78 14.21 0.75
C VAL A 321 -13.49 13.92 1.48
N CYS A 322 -13.43 12.78 2.15
CA CYS A 322 -12.26 12.33 2.90
C CYS A 322 -11.81 10.94 2.45
N LEU A 323 -10.51 10.71 2.52
CA LEU A 323 -9.94 9.36 2.54
C LEU A 323 -9.75 8.94 3.99
N ILE A 324 -10.11 7.69 4.30
CA ILE A 324 -9.97 7.06 5.60
C ILE A 324 -8.78 6.10 5.50
N LEU A 325 -7.84 6.23 6.42
CA LEU A 325 -6.70 5.34 6.52
C LEU A 325 -6.64 4.73 7.91
N ASP A 326 -6.75 3.41 7.95
CA ASP A 326 -6.72 2.62 9.18
C ASP A 326 -5.28 2.56 9.72
N ILE A 327 -5.11 2.71 11.02
CA ILE A 327 -3.79 2.79 11.68
C ILE A 327 -3.00 1.50 11.48
N GLU A 328 -3.67 0.34 11.52
CA GLU A 328 -3.04 -0.95 11.25
C GLU A 328 -2.49 -1.02 9.83
N SER A 329 -3.28 -0.61 8.83
CA SER A 329 -2.89 -0.55 7.41
C SER A 329 -1.75 0.45 7.16
N TYR A 330 -1.78 1.61 7.83
CA TYR A 330 -0.70 2.58 7.79
C TYR A 330 0.59 1.98 8.37
N ASN A 331 0.50 1.39 9.57
CA ASN A 331 1.64 0.79 10.24
C ASN A 331 2.23 -0.40 9.48
N SER A 332 1.39 -1.27 8.90
CA SER A 332 1.87 -2.39 8.08
C SER A 332 2.60 -1.87 6.85
N THR A 333 2.04 -0.89 6.14
CA THR A 333 2.66 -0.31 4.94
C THR A 333 4.00 0.37 5.26
N ILE A 334 4.08 1.10 6.38
CA ILE A 334 5.31 1.75 6.82
C ILE A 334 6.33 0.74 7.35
N LYS A 335 5.91 -0.33 8.05
CA LYS A 335 6.80 -1.36 8.62
C LYS A 335 7.29 -2.36 7.55
N GLU A 336 6.44 -2.84 6.66
CA GLU A 336 6.73 -3.85 5.63
C GLU A 336 7.73 -3.32 4.58
N LYS A 337 7.62 -2.05 4.20
CA LYS A 337 8.61 -1.38 3.34
C LYS A 337 9.80 -0.77 4.08
N ARG A 338 9.81 -0.82 5.42
CA ARG A 338 11.03 -0.71 6.25
C ARG A 338 11.75 -2.07 6.34
N SER A 339 11.04 -3.21 6.29
CA SER A 339 11.64 -4.56 6.44
C SER A 339 12.42 -5.10 5.23
N THR A 340 12.36 -4.47 4.05
CA THR A 340 13.26 -4.80 2.92
C THR A 340 14.67 -4.21 3.03
N LEU A 341 14.94 -3.44 4.09
CA LEU A 341 16.28 -3.16 4.58
C LEU A 341 16.28 -3.51 6.07
N SER A 342 16.79 -4.69 6.41
CA SER A 342 17.08 -5.07 7.79
C SER A 342 18.15 -4.15 8.37
N VAL A 343 17.73 -2.97 8.82
CA VAL A 343 18.48 -2.03 9.65
C VAL A 343 17.57 -1.68 10.83
N PRO A 344 18.05 -1.73 12.08
CA PRO A 344 17.23 -1.47 13.25
C PRO A 344 16.64 -0.06 13.22
N THR A 345 15.33 -0.02 13.40
CA THR A 345 14.55 1.04 14.07
C THR A 345 15.06 2.47 13.89
N VAL A 346 14.59 3.13 12.82
CA VAL A 346 14.47 4.59 12.81
C VAL A 346 13.36 4.94 13.80
N VAL A 347 13.71 5.18 15.06
CA VAL A 347 12.87 5.98 15.96
C VAL A 347 12.90 7.40 15.37
N GLU A 348 11.73 7.97 15.10
CA GLU A 348 11.64 9.25 14.41
C GLU A 348 12.30 10.33 15.26
N LYS A 349 13.15 11.15 14.63
CA LYS A 349 13.95 12.17 15.31
C LYS A 349 13.11 13.11 16.20
N HIS A 350 11.84 13.32 15.86
CA HIS A 350 10.91 14.13 16.64
C HIS A 350 10.48 13.53 17.99
N GLU A 351 10.38 12.20 18.13
CA GLU A 351 9.99 11.56 19.40
C GLU A 351 11.16 11.60 20.41
N ILE A 352 12.37 11.36 19.92
CA ILE A 352 13.60 11.43 20.71
C ILE A 352 13.90 12.87 21.15
N ASP A 353 13.78 13.86 20.26
CA ASP A 353 14.10 15.24 20.63
C ASP A 353 13.19 15.77 21.78
N VAL A 354 12.01 15.18 21.99
CA VAL A 354 11.11 15.49 23.12
C VAL A 354 11.50 14.72 24.39
N GLU A 355 11.84 13.43 24.29
CA GLU A 355 12.30 12.60 25.43
C GLU A 355 13.54 13.22 26.11
N PHE A 356 14.50 13.68 25.32
CA PHE A 356 15.75 14.20 25.86
C PHE A 356 15.72 15.71 26.15
N GLN A 357 14.60 16.41 25.97
CA GLN A 357 14.50 17.88 26.05
C GLN A 357 14.59 18.44 27.47
N ASN A 358 14.25 17.65 28.50
CA ASN A 358 14.22 18.10 29.91
C ASN A 358 15.34 17.53 30.80
N ILE A 359 16.13 16.57 30.30
CA ILE A 359 17.28 15.98 31.00
C ILE A 359 18.35 17.02 31.35
N THR A 360 18.84 16.99 32.58
CA THR A 360 19.98 17.79 33.05
C THR A 360 21.20 16.91 33.31
N LEU A 361 22.38 17.53 33.51
CA LEU A 361 23.60 16.78 33.79
C LEU A 361 23.51 16.00 35.13
N ASN A 362 22.66 16.43 36.06
CA ASN A 362 22.48 15.76 37.36
C ASN A 362 21.71 14.44 37.23
N ASP A 363 20.95 14.28 36.15
CA ASP A 363 20.14 13.09 35.87
C ASP A 363 20.98 11.98 35.21
N VAL A 364 22.27 12.25 34.96
CA VAL A 364 23.19 11.34 34.29
C VAL A 364 24.08 10.67 35.32
N GLN A 365 24.01 9.33 35.42
CA GLN A 365 24.84 8.54 36.33
C GLN A 365 25.89 7.75 35.56
N VAL A 366 27.15 7.86 36.00
CA VAL A 366 28.28 7.17 35.36
C VAL A 366 28.35 5.72 35.83
N VAL A 367 28.38 4.80 34.86
CA VAL A 367 28.53 3.35 35.07
C VAL A 367 29.99 2.93 34.90
N GLY A 368 30.68 3.46 33.89
CA GLY A 368 32.06 3.08 33.59
C GLY A 368 32.70 3.95 32.51
N THR A 369 34.00 3.74 32.24
CA THR A 369 34.70 4.44 31.15
C THR A 369 34.77 3.53 29.92
N LEU A 370 34.25 4.01 28.79
CA LEU A 370 34.30 3.30 27.49
C LEU A 370 35.58 3.57 26.72
N GLY A 371 36.17 4.76 26.88
CA GLY A 371 37.39 5.11 26.17
C GLY A 371 38.00 6.44 26.60
N ILE A 372 39.30 6.61 26.33
CA ILE A 372 40.07 7.82 26.63
C ILE A 372 40.67 8.33 25.33
N GLY A 373 40.38 9.58 24.96
CA GLY A 373 40.88 10.23 23.76
C GLY A 373 41.69 11.50 24.06
N GLY A 374 42.29 12.09 23.04
CA GLY A 374 43.17 13.26 23.21
C GLY A 374 42.49 14.51 23.80
N PHE A 375 41.18 14.67 23.59
CA PHE A 375 40.42 15.84 24.07
C PHE A 375 39.60 15.58 25.34
N GLY A 376 39.59 14.34 25.83
CA GLY A 376 38.72 13.95 26.95
C GLY A 376 38.49 12.45 27.04
N ARG A 377 37.39 12.06 27.68
CA ARG A 377 37.02 10.65 27.89
C ARG A 377 35.56 10.40 27.54
N VAL A 378 35.22 9.15 27.27
CA VAL A 378 33.86 8.70 27.01
C VAL A 378 33.44 7.79 28.15
N GLU A 379 32.35 8.15 28.82
CA GLU A 379 31.77 7.41 29.94
C GLU A 379 30.50 6.69 29.47
N LEU A 380 30.31 5.45 29.92
CA LEU A 380 29.04 4.75 29.85
C LEU A 380 28.16 5.30 30.97
N VAL A 381 26.95 5.72 30.63
CA VAL A 381 26.04 6.36 31.58
C VAL A 381 24.63 5.79 31.47
N VAL A 382 23.86 5.90 32.55
CA VAL A 382 22.41 5.67 32.57
C VAL A 382 21.70 6.94 32.99
N LEU A 383 20.43 7.07 32.60
CA LEU A 383 19.58 8.19 33.01
C LEU A 383 18.73 7.77 34.20
N GLN A 384 18.52 8.67 35.17
CA GLN A 384 17.70 8.38 36.36
C GLN A 384 16.27 7.92 36.01
N GLU A 385 15.68 8.46 34.95
CA GLU A 385 14.34 8.08 34.49
C GLU A 385 14.28 6.64 33.96
N ASN A 386 15.40 6.09 33.51
CA ASN A 386 15.47 4.74 32.95
C ASN A 386 16.86 4.11 33.11
N GLU A 387 17.07 3.43 34.23
CA GLU A 387 18.32 2.73 34.55
C GLU A 387 18.60 1.52 33.63
N SER A 388 17.59 1.02 32.90
CA SER A 388 17.76 -0.13 32.00
C SER A 388 18.42 0.20 30.66
N LYS A 389 18.53 1.49 30.33
CA LYS A 389 19.04 1.96 29.04
C LYS A 389 20.33 2.74 29.21
N THR A 390 21.36 2.29 28.49
CA THR A 390 22.70 2.86 28.58
C THR A 390 23.01 3.81 27.42
N TYR A 391 23.81 4.83 27.71
CA TYR A 391 24.23 5.88 26.79
C TYR A 391 25.74 6.12 26.88
N ALA A 392 26.30 6.79 25.89
CA ALA A 392 27.68 7.26 25.93
C ALA A 392 27.72 8.77 26.19
N LEU A 393 28.50 9.19 27.18
CA LEU A 393 28.75 10.59 27.51
C LEU A 393 30.19 10.95 27.20
N LYS A 394 30.40 11.73 26.14
CA LYS A 394 31.72 12.25 25.77
C LYS A 394 32.00 13.53 26.56
N CYS A 395 32.99 13.48 27.44
CA CYS A 395 33.40 14.54 28.37
C CYS A 395 34.67 15.23 27.85
N LEU A 396 34.57 16.48 27.40
CA LEU A 396 35.62 17.22 26.71
C LEU A 396 36.12 18.42 27.52
N ASN A 397 37.44 18.52 27.75
CA ASN A 397 38.02 19.58 28.56
C ASN A 397 38.12 20.90 27.78
N LYS A 398 37.47 21.96 28.29
CA LYS A 398 37.43 23.28 27.64
C LYS A 398 38.81 23.91 27.48
N GLN A 399 39.70 23.78 28.48
CA GLN A 399 41.05 24.33 28.42
C GLN A 399 41.87 23.68 27.30
N ASN A 400 41.75 22.36 27.14
CA ASN A 400 42.44 21.63 26.07
C ASN A 400 41.91 22.02 24.69
N ILE A 401 40.60 22.19 24.53
CA ILE A 401 39.99 22.62 23.27
C ILE A 401 40.52 24.00 22.85
N VAL A 402 40.55 24.97 23.78
CA VAL A 402 41.03 26.32 23.51
C VAL A 402 42.54 26.32 23.23
N ARG A 403 43.33 25.59 24.03
CA ARG A 403 44.78 25.46 23.83
C ARG A 403 45.13 24.92 22.44
N LEU A 404 44.34 23.96 21.94
CA LEU A 404 44.54 23.31 20.64
C LEU A 404 43.80 24.01 19.49
N LYS A 405 43.12 25.14 19.76
CA LYS A 405 42.35 25.94 18.79
C LYS A 405 41.30 25.13 18.01
N GLN A 406 40.62 24.21 18.69
CA GLN A 406 39.64 23.28 18.08
C GLN A 406 38.17 23.69 18.29
N GLU A 407 37.90 24.91 18.77
CA GLU A 407 36.55 25.38 19.11
C GLU A 407 35.60 25.32 17.91
N LYS A 408 36.06 25.83 16.76
CA LYS A 408 35.27 25.85 15.51
C LYS A 408 34.94 24.44 15.02
N HIS A 409 35.92 23.54 15.10
CA HIS A 409 35.75 22.15 14.69
C HIS A 409 34.77 21.40 15.58
N LEU A 410 34.81 21.65 16.90
CA LEU A 410 33.87 21.04 17.84
C LEU A 410 32.43 21.55 17.67
N ILE A 411 32.25 22.85 17.39
CA ILE A 411 30.92 23.41 17.07
C ILE A 411 30.38 22.78 15.79
N ASN A 412 31.24 22.58 14.80
CA ASN A 412 30.86 21.90 13.55
C ASN A 412 30.49 20.42 13.80
N GLU A 413 31.28 19.68 14.58
CA GLU A 413 30.97 18.31 15.00
C GLU A 413 29.61 18.23 15.69
N LYS A 414 29.36 19.11 16.67
CA LYS A 414 28.05 19.21 17.34
C LYS A 414 26.92 19.46 16.34
N THR A 415 27.11 20.41 15.43
CA THR A 415 26.07 20.82 14.47
C THR A 415 25.75 19.67 13.51
N ILE A 416 26.77 18.98 13.00
CA ILE A 416 26.60 17.84 12.12
C ILE A 416 25.90 16.69 12.86
N THR A 417 26.43 16.27 14.01
CA THR A 417 25.92 15.12 14.76
C THR A 417 24.49 15.31 15.25
N MET A 418 24.13 16.50 15.72
CA MET A 418 22.75 16.84 16.09
C MET A 418 21.80 16.85 14.89
N ASN A 419 22.30 17.10 13.68
CA ASN A 419 21.49 17.17 12.47
C ASN A 419 21.41 15.85 11.71
N CYS A 420 22.36 14.94 11.89
CA CYS A 420 22.36 13.62 11.27
C CYS A 420 21.23 12.73 11.81
N ASP A 421 20.57 12.04 10.89
CA ASP A 421 19.51 11.07 11.12
C ASP A 421 19.70 9.90 10.17
N CYS A 422 20.66 9.04 10.51
CA CYS A 422 21.03 7.87 9.72
C CYS A 422 21.31 6.70 10.67
N PRO A 423 20.75 5.51 10.45
CA PRO A 423 20.96 4.36 11.33
C PRO A 423 22.43 3.94 11.48
N PHE A 424 23.26 4.19 10.47
CA PHE A 424 24.67 3.81 10.42
C PHE A 424 25.63 4.90 10.90
N ILE A 425 25.10 5.99 11.47
CA ILE A 425 25.87 7.09 12.04
C ILE A 425 25.48 7.21 13.51
N ILE A 426 26.47 7.43 14.38
CA ILE A 426 26.19 7.58 15.81
C ILE A 426 25.22 8.74 16.05
N ARG A 427 24.15 8.45 16.78
CA ARG A 427 23.13 9.43 17.12
C ARG A 427 23.50 10.21 18.37
N THR A 428 23.51 11.54 18.25
CA THR A 428 23.59 12.46 19.39
C THR A 428 22.19 12.82 19.86
N TYR A 429 21.98 12.74 21.17
CA TYR A 429 20.70 13.07 21.81
C TYR A 429 20.71 14.48 22.41
N ARG A 430 21.78 14.83 23.14
CA ARG A 430 21.86 16.10 23.85
C ARG A 430 23.31 16.56 24.08
N THR A 431 23.50 17.85 24.34
CA THR A 431 24.78 18.39 24.83
C THR A 431 24.59 19.15 26.14
N PHE A 432 25.56 19.03 27.05
CA PHE A 432 25.63 19.78 28.31
C PHE A 432 26.93 20.56 28.41
N LYS A 433 27.01 21.49 29.37
CA LYS A 433 28.23 22.24 29.69
C LYS A 433 28.25 22.63 31.16
N ASP A 434 29.43 22.63 31.75
CA ASP A 434 29.69 23.23 33.08
C ASP A 434 30.85 24.25 32.98
N SER A 435 31.48 24.64 34.09
CA SER A 435 32.61 25.59 34.07
C SER A 435 33.88 25.03 33.41
N ARG A 436 34.08 23.70 33.41
CA ARG A 436 35.32 23.03 33.01
C ARG A 436 35.20 22.17 31.75
N PHE A 437 34.03 21.58 31.50
CA PHE A 437 33.81 20.55 30.49
C PHE A 437 32.61 20.86 29.58
N LEU A 438 32.68 20.28 28.38
CA LEU A 438 31.55 20.13 27.45
C LEU A 438 31.19 18.64 27.40
N TYR A 439 29.90 18.34 27.33
CA TYR A 439 29.39 16.99 27.34
C TYR A 439 28.51 16.75 26.12
N ILE A 440 28.68 15.59 25.47
CA ILE A 440 27.85 15.14 24.36
C ILE A 440 27.28 13.78 24.72
N LEU A 441 25.96 13.68 24.84
CA LEU A 441 25.21 12.46 25.12
C LEU A 441 24.77 11.81 23.82
N SER A 442 25.16 10.56 23.59
CA SER A 442 24.90 9.80 22.37
C SER A 442 24.51 8.35 22.68
N GLU A 443 24.10 7.61 21.65
CA GLU A 443 23.88 6.17 21.78
C GLU A 443 25.15 5.41 22.19
N ALA A 444 25.00 4.37 23.00
CA ALA A 444 26.10 3.51 23.42
C ALA A 444 26.32 2.37 22.40
N CYS A 445 27.54 2.31 21.84
CA CYS A 445 27.95 1.25 20.93
C CYS A 445 28.71 0.17 21.69
N LEU A 446 27.99 -0.83 22.21
CA LEU A 446 28.55 -1.86 23.09
C LEU A 446 29.25 -3.02 22.35
N GLY A 447 29.18 -3.06 21.02
CA GLY A 447 29.84 -4.08 20.19
C GLY A 447 31.32 -3.80 19.91
N GLY A 448 31.86 -2.68 20.43
CA GLY A 448 33.26 -2.32 20.31
C GLY A 448 33.65 -1.77 18.94
N GLU A 449 34.96 -1.63 18.70
CA GLU A 449 35.52 -1.11 17.46
C GLU A 449 35.63 -2.21 16.41
N LEU A 450 35.24 -1.91 15.17
CA LEU A 450 35.42 -2.83 14.03
C LEU A 450 36.89 -3.19 13.83
N TRP A 451 37.81 -2.25 14.12
CA TRP A 451 39.25 -2.48 14.12
C TRP A 451 39.67 -3.66 15.02
N THR A 452 39.16 -3.70 16.25
CA THR A 452 39.52 -4.75 17.22
C THR A 452 39.10 -6.12 16.70
N ILE A 453 37.87 -6.20 16.16
CA ILE A 453 37.33 -7.44 15.59
C ILE A 453 38.14 -7.88 14.36
N LEU A 454 38.48 -6.93 13.47
CA LEU A 454 39.30 -7.21 12.29
C LEU A 454 40.69 -7.70 12.67
N ARG A 455 41.34 -7.06 13.65
CA ARG A 455 42.66 -7.44 14.15
C ARG A 455 42.66 -8.85 14.73
N ASP A 456 41.64 -9.17 15.53
CA ASP A 456 41.56 -10.45 16.23
C ASP A 456 41.18 -11.60 15.27
N ARG A 457 40.33 -11.33 14.26
CA ARG A 457 39.89 -12.33 13.25
C ARG A 457 40.77 -12.40 11.99
N ARG A 458 41.68 -11.43 11.79
CA ARG A 458 42.55 -11.22 10.62
C ARG A 458 41.84 -10.89 9.31
N CYS A 459 40.73 -11.56 9.00
CA CYS A 459 39.92 -11.26 7.82
C CYS A 459 38.44 -11.51 8.09
N PHE A 460 37.58 -10.86 7.30
CA PHE A 460 36.15 -11.11 7.28
C PHE A 460 35.78 -12.02 6.12
N SER A 461 34.73 -12.83 6.28
CA SER A 461 34.14 -13.54 5.15
C SER A 461 33.61 -12.54 4.12
N GLU A 462 33.43 -13.00 2.88
CA GLU A 462 32.87 -12.15 1.82
C GLU A 462 31.49 -11.58 2.20
N SER A 463 30.67 -12.37 2.90
CA SER A 463 29.34 -11.96 3.36
C SER A 463 29.39 -10.86 4.43
N GLU A 464 30.31 -10.97 5.39
CA GLU A 464 30.52 -9.96 6.44
C GLU A 464 31.12 -8.69 5.84
N SER A 465 32.10 -8.82 4.94
CA SER A 465 32.69 -7.70 4.21
C SER A 465 31.64 -6.92 3.42
N LYS A 466 30.75 -7.62 2.68
CA LYS A 466 29.63 -6.99 1.96
C LYS A 466 28.70 -6.24 2.92
N PHE A 467 28.41 -6.82 4.08
CA PHE A 467 27.55 -6.18 5.08
C PHE A 467 28.17 -4.91 5.66
N PHE A 468 29.44 -4.95 6.09
CA PHE A 468 30.12 -3.78 6.64
C PHE A 468 30.30 -2.69 5.58
N VAL A 469 30.77 -3.05 4.39
CA VAL A 469 30.97 -2.12 3.27
C VAL A 469 29.65 -1.49 2.82
N GLY A 470 28.58 -2.29 2.72
CA GLY A 470 27.24 -1.79 2.37
C GLY A 470 26.70 -0.80 3.41
N SER A 471 26.91 -1.08 4.70
CA SER A 471 26.50 -0.20 5.80
C SER A 471 27.27 1.14 5.77
N ILE A 472 28.58 1.08 5.56
CA ILE A 472 29.44 2.26 5.42
C ILE A 472 29.03 3.07 4.19
N ALA A 473 28.81 2.41 3.04
CA ALA A 473 28.39 3.07 1.80
C ALA A 473 27.07 3.84 1.97
N GLU A 474 26.10 3.26 2.68
CA GLU A 474 24.83 3.92 2.96
C GLU A 474 24.99 5.14 3.88
N ALA A 475 25.89 5.07 4.86
CA ALA A 475 26.24 6.21 5.70
C ALA A 475 26.88 7.35 4.89
N PHE A 476 27.80 7.03 3.98
CA PHE A 476 28.41 8.01 3.06
C PHE A 476 27.38 8.63 2.11
N ARG A 477 26.48 7.81 1.55
CA ARG A 477 25.40 8.29 0.69
C ARG A 477 24.54 9.33 1.43
N TYR A 478 24.23 9.08 2.70
CA TYR A 478 23.51 10.01 3.55
C TYR A 478 24.30 11.32 3.80
N LEU A 479 25.56 11.22 4.22
CA LEU A 479 26.40 12.39 4.48
C LEU A 479 26.56 13.26 3.23
N HIS A 480 26.84 12.64 2.09
CA HIS A 480 26.99 13.34 0.82
C HIS A 480 25.68 14.01 0.38
N GLY A 481 24.53 13.37 0.59
CA GLY A 481 23.22 13.97 0.35
C GLY A 481 22.97 15.23 1.17
N ASN A 482 23.59 15.32 2.36
CA ASN A 482 23.52 16.48 3.26
C ASN A 482 24.71 17.43 3.11
N LYS A 483 25.51 17.32 2.02
CA LYS A 483 26.68 18.16 1.75
C LYS A 483 27.78 18.09 2.82
N ILE A 484 27.88 16.95 3.50
CA ILE A 484 28.90 16.68 4.51
C ILE A 484 29.97 15.79 3.89
N VAL A 485 31.24 16.16 4.04
CA VAL A 485 32.40 15.35 3.66
C VAL A 485 33.00 14.73 4.90
N TYR A 486 33.05 13.40 4.94
CA TYR A 486 33.72 12.63 5.98
C TYR A 486 35.19 12.40 5.57
N ARG A 487 36.14 12.80 6.42
CA ARG A 487 37.58 12.84 6.07
C ARG A 487 38.48 11.97 6.95
N ASP A 488 37.92 11.22 7.88
CA ASP A 488 38.67 10.41 8.86
C ASP A 488 38.13 8.98 8.86
N LEU A 489 38.05 8.38 7.66
CA LEU A 489 37.53 7.03 7.47
C LEU A 489 38.63 6.02 7.80
N LYS A 490 38.47 5.38 8.97
CA LYS A 490 39.37 4.35 9.49
C LYS A 490 38.59 3.36 10.37
N PRO A 491 39.02 2.09 10.48
CA PRO A 491 38.29 1.08 11.24
C PRO A 491 38.05 1.42 12.72
N GLU A 492 38.90 2.25 13.32
CA GLU A 492 38.78 2.73 14.72
C GLU A 492 37.60 3.69 14.91
N ASN A 493 37.17 4.37 13.84
CA ASN A 493 36.01 5.27 13.87
C ASN A 493 34.69 4.57 13.50
N ILE A 494 34.72 3.24 13.35
CA ILE A 494 33.57 2.41 13.02
C ILE A 494 33.29 1.53 14.24
N LEU A 495 32.21 1.85 14.95
CA LEU A 495 31.77 1.07 16.11
C LEU A 495 30.67 0.10 15.72
N LEU A 496 30.45 -0.91 16.56
CA LEU A 496 29.30 -1.80 16.47
C LEU A 496 28.34 -1.57 17.63
N ASP A 497 27.05 -1.59 17.35
CA ASP A 497 26.04 -1.63 18.39
C ASP A 497 25.95 -3.03 19.05
N HIS A 498 25.11 -3.16 20.07
CA HIS A 498 24.89 -4.43 20.78
C HIS A 498 24.35 -5.57 19.88
N ARG A 499 23.91 -5.27 18.66
CA ARG A 499 23.40 -6.22 17.67
C ARG A 499 24.40 -6.51 16.56
N GLY A 500 25.55 -5.83 16.55
CA GLY A 500 26.58 -5.96 15.51
C GLY A 500 26.38 -5.06 14.28
N TYR A 501 25.48 -4.07 14.33
CA TYR A 501 25.33 -3.09 13.24
C TYR A 501 26.36 -1.97 13.33
N VAL A 502 26.80 -1.50 12.16
CA VAL A 502 27.78 -0.41 12.02
C VAL A 502 27.23 0.92 12.52
N LYS A 503 28.05 1.63 13.29
CA LYS A 503 27.85 3.01 13.74
C LYS A 503 29.11 3.82 13.45
N MET A 504 29.08 4.65 12.42
CA MET A 504 30.19 5.57 12.13
C MET A 504 30.19 6.72 13.13
N VAL A 505 31.36 6.97 13.72
CA VAL A 505 31.58 8.09 14.64
C VAL A 505 31.97 9.32 13.84
N ILE A 506 31.26 10.44 14.05
CA ILE A 506 31.62 11.73 13.46
C ILE A 506 32.69 12.38 14.32
N SER A 507 33.80 12.75 13.67
CA SER A 507 34.96 13.40 14.29
C SER A 507 35.10 14.85 13.80
N ILE A 508 35.93 15.64 14.51
CA ILE A 508 36.30 17.04 14.20
C ILE A 508 36.81 17.27 12.77
N PHE A 509 37.23 16.21 12.08
CA PHE A 509 37.70 16.27 10.70
C PHE A 509 36.56 16.39 9.67
N CYS A 510 35.30 16.17 10.05
CA CYS A 510 34.16 16.30 9.13
C CYS A 510 33.84 17.76 8.83
N VAL A 511 33.51 18.06 7.57
CA VAL A 511 33.25 19.45 7.11
C VAL A 511 31.97 19.49 6.28
N MET A 512 31.14 20.51 6.52
CA MET A 512 29.96 20.83 5.71
C MET A 512 30.34 21.87 4.64
N PHE A 513 30.01 21.62 3.38
CA PHE A 513 30.33 22.52 2.28
C PHE A 513 29.12 23.37 1.86
N GLN A 514 29.36 24.66 1.63
CA GLN A 514 28.32 25.62 1.24
C GLN A 514 28.18 25.76 -0.29
N TYR A 515 29.23 25.46 -1.07
CA TYR A 515 29.26 25.61 -2.53
C TYR A 515 29.35 24.27 -3.28
N LEU A 516 28.46 24.07 -4.26
CA LEU A 516 28.23 22.79 -4.98
C LEU A 516 29.38 22.34 -5.90
N PHE A 517 30.15 23.28 -6.48
CA PHE A 517 31.18 22.95 -7.49
C PHE A 517 32.42 22.31 -6.85
N GLN A 518 32.88 22.85 -5.72
CA GLN A 518 34.02 22.33 -4.96
C GLN A 518 33.68 21.01 -4.26
N PHE A 519 32.42 20.82 -3.87
CA PHE A 519 31.93 19.60 -3.23
C PHE A 519 31.98 18.36 -4.16
N ARG A 520 31.59 18.50 -5.43
CA ARG A 520 31.56 17.37 -6.38
C ARG A 520 32.95 16.82 -6.71
N LEU A 521 33.95 17.68 -6.88
CA LEU A 521 35.32 17.26 -7.17
C LEU A 521 35.95 16.51 -5.99
N TYR A 522 35.70 16.98 -4.76
CA TYR A 522 36.22 16.38 -3.54
C TYR A 522 35.56 15.05 -3.19
N CYS A 523 34.23 14.93 -3.32
CA CYS A 523 33.53 13.68 -3.03
C CYS A 523 33.95 12.54 -3.97
N LEU A 524 34.20 12.83 -5.26
CA LEU A 524 34.67 11.83 -6.22
C LEU A 524 36.10 11.34 -5.91
N LEU A 525 37.03 12.23 -5.57
CA LEU A 525 38.41 11.83 -5.22
C LEU A 525 38.50 11.11 -3.86
N PHE A 526 37.85 11.64 -2.82
CA PHE A 526 37.98 11.08 -1.46
C PHE A 526 37.19 9.80 -1.26
N PHE A 527 36.00 9.68 -1.86
CA PHE A 527 35.19 8.47 -1.77
C PHE A 527 35.92 7.30 -2.43
N TYR A 528 36.43 7.46 -3.66
CA TYR A 528 37.17 6.40 -4.33
C TYR A 528 38.43 6.00 -3.55
N PHE A 529 39.20 6.96 -3.03
CA PHE A 529 40.45 6.66 -2.32
C PHE A 529 40.22 5.97 -0.96
N HIS A 530 39.33 6.49 -0.11
CA HIS A 530 39.08 5.92 1.21
C HIS A 530 38.25 4.63 1.17
N PHE A 531 37.32 4.53 0.22
CA PHE A 531 36.55 3.31 0.00
C PHE A 531 37.43 2.19 -0.54
N HIS A 532 38.38 2.48 -1.45
CA HIS A 532 39.36 1.48 -1.86
C HIS A 532 40.28 1.07 -0.71
N ILE A 533 40.74 2.00 0.13
CA ILE A 533 41.56 1.68 1.30
C ILE A 533 40.79 0.77 2.27
N ILE A 534 39.53 1.08 2.60
CA ILE A 534 38.73 0.21 3.47
C ILE A 534 38.45 -1.16 2.81
N LEU A 535 38.16 -1.19 1.51
CA LEU A 535 37.99 -2.45 0.78
C LEU A 535 39.30 -3.26 0.79
N LEU A 536 40.45 -2.60 0.65
CA LEU A 536 41.77 -3.22 0.78
C LEU A 536 41.99 -3.75 2.20
N PHE A 537 41.66 -2.98 3.24
CA PHE A 537 41.84 -3.38 4.64
C PHE A 537 40.89 -4.52 5.06
N LEU A 538 39.65 -4.54 4.56
CA LEU A 538 38.66 -5.56 4.89
C LEU A 538 38.85 -6.87 4.08
N VAL A 539 39.41 -6.79 2.87
CA VAL A 539 39.51 -7.93 1.93
C VAL A 539 40.95 -8.43 1.76
N ILE A 540 41.96 -7.56 1.88
CA ILE A 540 43.36 -7.83 1.53
C ILE A 540 44.27 -7.47 2.71
N HIS A 541 44.25 -8.27 3.77
CA HIS A 541 45.33 -8.27 4.76
C HIS A 541 46.40 -9.29 4.36
N GLN A 542 47.06 -9.06 3.21
CA GLN A 542 48.22 -9.87 2.81
C GLN A 542 49.52 -9.09 2.65
N PHE A 543 49.53 -7.78 2.86
CA PHE A 543 50.76 -6.98 2.81
C PHE A 543 50.73 -5.87 3.87
N PHE A 544 50.98 -6.23 5.13
CA PHE A 544 51.83 -5.50 6.09
C PHE A 544 52.07 -6.38 7.32
#